data_AF-A0A2M7KM78-F1
#
_entry.id   AF-A0A2M7KM78-F1
#
_cell.length_a   1.000
_cell.length_b   1.000
_cell.length_c   1.000
_cell.angle_alpha   90.00
_cell.angle_beta   90.00
_cell.angle_gamma   90.00
#
_symmetry.space_group_name_H-M   'P 1'
#
loop_
_entity.id
_entity.type
_entity.pdbx_description
1 polymer ?
#
loop_
_entity_poly.entity_id
_entity_poly.type
_entity_poly.pdbx_seq_one_letter_code
_entity_poly.pdbx_strand_id
1 'polypeptide(L)'
;MAGALDPLGAACHCPCRRRSCRGRRHGGSVSSVAREPPAPGGRHSVRLQRRRHHAPAGRSHGSASVWSRYRRGVALRPSDRGGRSTADGAATGHLGEELAVWLNAESEWTCHLTVIPVQGWTRDLWFDQTELEWVAPSPNLPTLTSALVFTCTGVLEATNVSEGRGTTRPFELLGAPWLDGFALADALDGEGLPGVALRPAYFEPTFSKWQGEVCCGIQVHVLDREAFDPVRTCLHLLAALKRLHADELEIRPSALDARFGASWVREGLEAGAPVDELVDRCHEQSNRFTETRAPFLLY
;
A
#
# COMPACT_ATOMS: atom_id res chain seq x y z
N MET A 1 51.00 13.78 -42.07
CA MET A 1 51.92 13.79 -40.93
C MET A 1 51.16 14.25 -39.71
N ALA A 2 51.47 13.63 -38.57
CA ALA A 2 50.80 13.70 -37.29
C ALA A 2 50.80 15.09 -36.62
N GLY A 3 49.99 15.24 -35.57
CA GLY A 3 50.27 16.22 -34.52
C GLY A 3 49.09 16.62 -33.65
N ALA A 4 48.79 15.82 -32.64
CA ALA A 4 48.12 16.27 -31.41
C ALA A 4 49.07 17.13 -30.56
N LEU A 5 48.55 17.98 -29.65
CA LEU A 5 48.93 18.11 -28.22
C LEU A 5 48.27 19.34 -27.52
N ASP A 6 47.70 19.04 -26.35
CA ASP A 6 47.20 19.83 -25.20
C ASP A 6 48.27 20.78 -24.53
N PRO A 7 48.08 21.39 -23.33
CA PRO A 7 47.00 22.21 -22.73
C PRO A 7 47.55 23.45 -21.94
N LEU A 8 46.68 24.35 -21.46
CA LEU A 8 46.96 25.30 -20.34
C LEU A 8 45.65 25.47 -19.55
N GLY A 9 45.50 25.29 -18.24
CA GLY A 9 46.47 25.34 -17.15
C GLY A 9 46.40 26.69 -16.42
N ALA A 10 45.34 26.94 -15.63
CA ALA A 10 45.31 28.08 -14.70
C ALA A 10 44.59 27.72 -13.40
N ALA A 11 45.40 27.42 -12.38
CA ALA A 11 45.02 27.41 -10.97
C ALA A 11 45.35 28.76 -10.35
N CYS A 12 44.46 29.28 -9.50
CA CYS A 12 44.78 30.35 -8.54
C CYS A 12 44.42 29.91 -7.11
N HIS A 13 45.44 29.57 -6.32
CA HIS A 13 45.49 29.71 -4.85
C HIS A 13 45.81 31.19 -4.52
N CYS A 14 45.50 31.83 -3.39
CA CYS A 14 45.53 31.51 -1.94
C CYS A 14 45.03 32.78 -1.17
N PRO A 15 45.25 33.04 0.15
CA PRO A 15 44.81 32.41 1.42
C PRO A 15 44.10 33.40 2.40
N CYS A 16 43.33 32.92 3.42
CA CYS A 16 43.52 33.30 4.85
C CYS A 16 42.48 32.73 5.85
N ARG A 17 42.98 31.82 6.70
CA ARG A 17 42.76 31.57 8.15
C ARG A 17 41.48 32.03 8.88
N ARG A 18 40.79 31.01 9.43
CA ARG A 18 40.34 30.82 10.84
C ARG A 18 39.99 32.06 11.68
N ARG A 19 38.69 32.20 12.00
CA ARG A 19 38.22 32.61 13.34
C ARG A 19 37.03 31.74 13.77
N SER A 20 37.09 31.29 15.02
CA SER A 20 36.05 30.53 15.69
C SER A 20 34.83 31.39 15.97
N CYS A 21 33.65 30.93 15.56
CA CYS A 21 32.38 31.39 16.13
C CYS A 21 31.70 30.20 16.79
N ARG A 22 31.77 30.17 18.13
CA ARG A 22 30.90 29.36 18.98
C ARG A 22 29.47 29.87 18.81
N GLY A 23 28.70 29.25 17.93
CA GLY A 23 27.25 29.40 17.83
C GLY A 23 26.56 28.35 18.70
N ARG A 24 25.73 28.82 19.64
CA ARG A 24 24.96 28.00 20.60
C ARG A 24 24.13 26.94 19.86
N ARG A 25 24.31 25.67 20.21
CA ARG A 25 23.36 24.61 19.86
C ARG A 25 22.19 24.70 20.83
N HIS A 26 21.06 25.24 20.37
CA HIS A 26 19.77 24.95 21.00
C HIS A 26 19.29 23.59 20.51
N GLY A 27 18.85 22.77 21.47
CA GLY A 27 18.50 21.38 21.28
C GLY A 27 17.25 21.16 20.46
N GLY A 28 17.18 19.95 19.91
CA GLY A 28 16.04 19.39 19.19
C GLY A 28 16.41 18.00 18.71
N SER A 29 16.86 17.12 19.60
CA SER A 29 16.99 15.70 19.27
C SER A 29 15.59 15.12 19.13
N VAL A 30 15.14 14.83 17.92
CA VAL A 30 14.01 13.93 17.70
C VAL A 30 14.55 12.50 17.90
N SER A 31 14.65 12.09 19.16
CA SER A 31 14.77 10.67 19.49
C SER A 31 13.40 10.04 19.26
N SER A 32 13.26 9.24 18.20
CA SER A 32 12.22 8.23 18.13
C SER A 32 12.54 7.18 19.21
N VAL A 33 12.08 7.42 20.43
CA VAL A 33 12.08 6.38 21.46
C VAL A 33 11.03 5.37 21.03
N ALA A 34 11.48 4.26 20.44
CA ALA A 34 10.68 3.04 20.39
C ALA A 34 10.46 2.63 21.86
N ARG A 35 9.33 3.02 22.44
CA ARG A 35 8.91 2.52 23.75
C ARG A 35 8.50 1.06 23.55
N GLU A 36 9.02 0.19 24.41
CA GLU A 36 8.56 -1.19 24.54
C GLU A 36 7.02 -1.23 24.67
N PRO A 37 6.36 -2.30 24.19
CA PRO A 37 4.93 -2.45 24.41
C PRO A 37 4.64 -2.47 25.93
N PRO A 38 3.62 -1.74 26.40
CA PRO A 38 3.36 -1.60 27.83
C PRO A 38 2.95 -2.93 28.45
N ALA A 39 3.45 -3.19 29.66
CA ALA A 39 3.10 -4.36 30.45
C ALA A 39 1.59 -4.39 30.80
N PRO A 40 0.97 -5.57 30.88
CA PRO A 40 -0.44 -5.69 31.25
C PRO A 40 -0.67 -5.21 32.69
N GLY A 41 -1.56 -4.23 32.88
CA GLY A 41 -1.99 -3.75 34.21
C GLY A 41 -1.94 -2.24 34.45
N GLY A 42 -1.41 -1.43 33.52
CA GLY A 42 -1.41 0.03 33.64
C GLY A 42 -2.74 0.65 33.20
N ARG A 43 -3.32 1.55 34.03
CA ARG A 43 -4.47 2.38 33.61
C ARG A 43 -4.00 3.39 32.57
N HIS A 44 -4.32 3.16 31.31
CA HIS A 44 -3.97 4.05 30.20
C HIS A 44 -5.23 4.61 29.56
N SER A 45 -5.30 5.95 29.50
CA SER A 45 -6.34 6.68 28.77
C SER A 45 -5.81 7.08 27.39
N VAL A 46 -6.52 6.66 26.35
CA VAL A 46 -6.22 7.07 24.97
C VAL A 46 -7.41 7.88 24.47
N ARG A 47 -7.15 9.15 24.13
CA ARG A 47 -8.13 10.01 23.48
C ARG A 47 -7.80 10.05 22.00
N LEU A 48 -8.62 9.40 21.18
CA LEU A 48 -8.54 9.53 19.74
C LEU A 48 -9.39 10.70 19.30
N GLN A 49 -8.72 11.79 18.94
CA GLN A 49 -9.35 12.94 18.31
C GLN A 49 -8.73 13.14 16.92
N ARG A 50 -9.51 12.84 15.88
CA ARG A 50 -9.20 13.32 14.55
C ARG A 50 -9.66 14.76 14.43
N ARG A 51 -8.70 15.70 14.45
CA ARG A 51 -8.96 17.05 13.97
C ARG A 51 -9.00 17.01 12.46
N ARG A 52 -10.19 16.99 11.84
CA ARG A 52 -10.48 17.24 10.41
C ARG A 52 -9.53 16.67 9.33
N HIS A 53 -8.59 15.79 9.66
CA HIS A 53 -7.51 15.41 8.76
C HIS A 53 -7.28 13.90 8.84
N HIS A 54 -7.29 13.29 7.64
CA HIS A 54 -6.56 12.08 7.23
C HIS A 54 -7.20 10.70 7.31
N ALA A 55 -8.32 10.37 6.67
CA ALA A 55 -8.56 8.95 6.33
C ALA A 55 -8.73 8.81 4.83
N PRO A 56 -7.83 8.11 4.12
CA PRO A 56 -7.97 7.91 2.68
C PRO A 56 -9.08 6.90 2.31
N ALA A 57 -9.73 6.27 3.30
CA ALA A 57 -10.65 5.16 3.07
C ALA A 57 -12.05 5.64 2.68
N GLY A 58 -12.22 6.03 1.41
CA GLY A 58 -13.46 5.85 0.68
C GLY A 58 -13.61 4.40 0.21
N ARG A 59 -14.72 4.05 -0.46
CA ARG A 59 -15.07 2.68 -0.86
C ARG A 59 -13.86 1.93 -1.46
N SER A 60 -13.37 0.91 -0.76
CA SER A 60 -12.48 -0.08 -1.37
C SER A 60 -13.09 -1.46 -1.20
N HIS A 61 -13.46 -2.09 -2.32
CA HIS A 61 -13.72 -3.52 -2.41
C HIS A 61 -12.37 -4.23 -2.28
N GLY A 62 -11.91 -4.35 -1.04
CA GLY A 62 -10.60 -4.87 -0.72
C GLY A 62 -10.64 -5.49 0.66
N SER A 63 -10.12 -6.70 0.77
CA SER A 63 -10.14 -7.44 2.03
C SER A 63 -9.37 -6.65 3.09
N ALA A 64 -10.05 -6.24 4.15
CA ALA A 64 -9.40 -5.68 5.35
C ALA A 64 -8.44 -6.66 6.05
N SER A 65 -8.33 -7.91 5.57
CA SER A 65 -7.31 -8.86 5.98
C SER A 65 -5.88 -8.43 5.60
N VAL A 66 -5.71 -7.63 4.54
CA VAL A 66 -4.38 -7.20 4.03
C VAL A 66 -3.65 -6.29 5.03
N TRP A 67 -4.39 -5.62 5.93
CA TRP A 67 -3.81 -4.62 6.84
C TRP A 67 -4.09 -4.89 8.33
N SER A 68 -4.74 -6.01 8.68
CA SER A 68 -5.06 -6.33 10.09
C SER A 68 -4.03 -7.24 10.79
N ARG A 69 -2.97 -7.72 10.11
CA ARG A 69 -1.99 -8.65 10.70
C ARG A 69 -0.54 -8.21 10.57
N TYR A 70 -0.23 -7.00 11.03
CA TYR A 70 1.12 -6.71 11.53
C TYR A 70 1.22 -7.14 13.01
N ARG A 71 1.26 -8.46 13.26
CA ARG A 71 1.71 -9.02 14.54
C ARG A 71 2.74 -10.11 14.27
N ARG A 72 3.98 -9.88 14.73
CA ARG A 72 4.94 -10.96 14.93
C ARG A 72 4.36 -11.90 15.98
N GLY A 73 4.19 -13.17 15.63
CA GLY A 73 3.97 -14.27 16.56
C GLY A 73 2.53 -14.45 17.03
N VAL A 74 2.13 -15.72 17.07
CA VAL A 74 0.86 -16.29 17.59
C VAL A 74 -0.27 -16.35 16.56
N ALA A 75 -0.39 -17.53 15.97
CA ALA A 75 -1.52 -17.99 15.20
C ALA A 75 -2.76 -18.11 16.09
N LEU A 76 -3.89 -17.56 15.63
CA LEU A 76 -5.22 -17.97 16.09
C LEU A 76 -6.12 -18.13 14.86
N ARG A 77 -6.60 -19.37 14.67
CA ARG A 77 -7.68 -19.75 13.73
C ARG A 77 -9.02 -19.41 14.39
N PRO A 78 -9.98 -18.81 13.68
CA PRO A 78 -11.38 -18.87 14.09
C PRO A 78 -12.04 -20.12 13.50
N SER A 79 -12.74 -20.86 14.35
CA SER A 79 -13.55 -22.04 14.04
C SER A 79 -14.87 -21.67 13.36
N ASP A 80 -15.24 -22.46 12.36
CA ASP A 80 -16.51 -22.41 11.62
C ASP A 80 -17.74 -22.51 12.54
N ARG A 81 -18.76 -21.68 12.29
CA ARG A 81 -20.19 -22.05 12.30
C ARG A 81 -20.97 -21.14 11.35
N GLY A 82 -21.91 -21.75 10.62
CA GLY A 82 -22.50 -21.22 9.40
C GLY A 82 -23.75 -20.35 9.56
N GLY A 83 -24.20 -19.84 8.42
CA GLY A 83 -25.41 -19.03 8.24
C GLY A 83 -25.43 -18.45 6.83
N ARG A 84 -26.59 -18.43 6.17
CA ARG A 84 -26.77 -18.21 4.72
C ARG A 84 -26.81 -16.74 4.31
N SER A 85 -26.14 -16.44 3.19
CA SER A 85 -26.54 -15.59 2.04
C SER A 85 -27.52 -14.42 2.28
N THR A 86 -27.04 -13.21 2.05
CA THR A 86 -27.49 -12.33 0.94
C THR A 86 -26.33 -11.42 0.51
N ALA A 87 -26.10 -11.33 -0.80
CA ALA A 87 -25.05 -10.56 -1.42
C ALA A 87 -25.32 -9.05 -1.32
N ASP A 88 -24.36 -8.31 -0.78
CA ASP A 88 -24.12 -6.89 -1.06
C ASP A 88 -22.63 -6.61 -0.78
N GLY A 89 -21.88 -6.20 -1.81
CA GLY A 89 -20.45 -5.92 -1.73
C GLY A 89 -20.18 -4.72 -0.83
N ALA A 90 -19.76 -4.99 0.41
CA ALA A 90 -19.50 -3.95 1.39
C ALA A 90 -18.02 -3.54 1.37
N ALA A 91 -17.78 -2.25 1.12
CA ALA A 91 -16.45 -1.64 1.17
C ALA A 91 -15.82 -1.67 2.57
N THR A 92 -14.61 -2.19 2.69
CA THR A 92 -13.98 -2.54 3.97
C THR A 92 -13.12 -1.43 4.59
N GLY A 93 -13.42 -0.17 4.30
CA GLY A 93 -12.75 0.97 4.93
C GLY A 93 -13.11 1.09 6.41
N HIS A 94 -12.15 1.49 7.25
CA HIS A 94 -12.37 1.89 8.64
C HIS A 94 -11.75 3.25 8.88
N LEU A 95 -12.47 4.08 9.63
CA LEU A 95 -11.83 5.17 10.32
C LEU A 95 -11.01 4.61 11.49
N GLY A 96 -9.87 5.26 11.79
CA GLY A 96 -8.94 4.77 12.82
C GLY A 96 -9.59 4.63 14.20
N GLU A 97 -10.64 5.40 14.47
CA GLU A 97 -11.45 5.29 15.67
C GLU A 97 -12.30 4.01 15.74
N GLU A 98 -12.96 3.60 14.65
CA GLU A 98 -13.74 2.35 14.62
C GLU A 98 -12.83 1.14 14.79
N LEU A 99 -11.65 1.19 14.14
CA LEU A 99 -10.62 0.16 14.31
C LEU A 99 -10.16 0.09 15.77
N ALA A 100 -9.95 1.23 16.43
CA ALA A 100 -9.55 1.27 17.83
C ALA A 100 -10.64 0.73 18.76
N VAL A 101 -11.91 1.03 18.49
CA VAL A 101 -13.05 0.47 19.24
C VAL A 101 -13.10 -1.05 19.08
N TRP A 102 -13.00 -1.55 17.86
CA TRP A 102 -12.98 -2.98 17.58
C TRP A 102 -11.79 -3.68 18.28
N LEU A 103 -10.57 -3.16 18.12
CA LEU A 103 -9.39 -3.72 18.78
C LEU A 103 -9.47 -3.67 20.30
N ASN A 104 -10.04 -2.62 20.89
CA ASN A 104 -10.20 -2.52 22.33
C ASN A 104 -11.22 -3.52 22.88
N ALA A 105 -12.21 -3.91 22.07
CA ALA A 105 -13.21 -4.91 22.43
C ALA A 105 -12.73 -6.36 22.23
N GLU A 106 -12.04 -6.62 21.12
CA GLU A 106 -11.65 -7.98 20.71
C GLU A 106 -10.25 -8.40 21.19
N SER A 107 -9.40 -7.45 21.60
CA SER A 107 -8.07 -7.78 22.08
C SER A 107 -8.03 -7.99 23.58
N GLU A 108 -7.04 -8.75 24.04
CA GLU A 108 -6.71 -8.90 25.47
C GLU A 108 -6.20 -7.58 26.10
N TRP A 109 -5.95 -6.55 25.28
CA TRP A 109 -5.36 -5.28 25.66
C TRP A 109 -6.49 -4.27 25.89
N THR A 110 -7.04 -4.26 27.10
CA THR A 110 -8.10 -3.32 27.46
C THR A 110 -7.50 -1.95 27.82
N CYS A 111 -8.00 -0.89 27.18
CA CYS A 111 -7.66 0.49 27.48
C CYS A 111 -8.91 1.33 27.74
N HIS A 112 -8.75 2.42 28.52
CA HIS A 112 -9.81 3.41 28.68
C HIS A 112 -9.84 4.30 27.42
N LEU A 113 -10.62 3.87 26.43
CA LEU A 113 -10.74 4.52 25.14
C LEU A 113 -11.84 5.60 25.15
N THR A 114 -11.50 6.80 24.70
CA THR A 114 -12.50 7.84 24.38
C THR A 114 -12.35 8.22 22.92
N VAL A 115 -13.40 7.97 22.14
CA VAL A 115 -13.50 8.36 20.73
C VAL A 115 -14.29 9.66 20.61
N ILE A 116 -13.79 10.58 19.79
CA ILE A 116 -14.53 11.77 19.36
C ILE A 116 -14.96 11.54 17.90
N PRO A 117 -16.26 11.30 17.63
CA PRO A 117 -16.72 11.04 16.28
C PRO A 117 -16.62 12.29 15.39
N VAL A 118 -16.33 12.06 14.12
CA VAL A 118 -16.34 13.04 13.04
C VAL A 118 -17.80 13.41 12.73
N GLN A 119 -18.05 14.68 12.45
CA GLN A 119 -19.40 15.14 12.06
C GLN A 119 -19.49 15.25 10.54
N GLY A 120 -20.62 14.82 9.97
CA GLY A 120 -20.92 14.96 8.54
C GLY A 120 -20.16 13.99 7.63
N TRP A 121 -19.38 13.07 8.19
CA TRP A 121 -18.75 11.99 7.42
C TRP A 121 -19.67 10.78 7.34
N THR A 122 -19.75 10.17 6.16
CA THR A 122 -20.42 8.90 5.91
C THR A 122 -19.49 8.00 5.12
N ARG A 123 -19.68 6.69 5.22
CA ARG A 123 -18.79 5.67 4.65
C ARG A 123 -18.77 5.63 3.11
N ASP A 124 -19.78 6.20 2.48
CA ASP A 124 -19.91 6.36 1.04
C ASP A 124 -19.16 7.57 0.48
N LEU A 125 -18.66 8.48 1.33
CA LEU A 125 -17.85 9.61 0.87
C LEU A 125 -16.43 9.19 0.49
N TRP A 126 -16.01 9.59 -0.71
CA TRP A 126 -14.61 9.66 -1.10
C TRP A 126 -13.92 10.87 -0.47
N PHE A 127 -12.59 10.80 -0.35
CA PHE A 127 -11.83 11.88 0.28
C PHE A 127 -12.02 13.22 -0.43
N ASP A 128 -12.05 13.23 -1.76
CA ASP A 128 -12.29 14.44 -2.57
C ASP A 128 -13.72 14.99 -2.46
N GLN A 129 -14.63 14.27 -1.81
CA GLN A 129 -15.99 14.72 -1.48
C GLN A 129 -16.09 15.31 -0.06
N THR A 130 -15.03 15.25 0.75
CA THR A 130 -15.03 15.73 2.14
C THR A 130 -14.75 17.23 2.30
N GLU A 131 -14.52 17.96 1.20
CA GLU A 131 -14.03 19.35 1.16
C GLU A 131 -12.66 19.55 1.82
N LEU A 132 -11.97 18.48 2.20
CA LEU A 132 -10.65 18.53 2.81
C LEU A 132 -9.55 18.53 1.75
N GLU A 133 -8.47 19.27 2.03
CA GLU A 133 -7.27 19.24 1.20
C GLU A 133 -6.51 17.92 1.40
N TRP A 134 -6.05 17.34 0.30
CA TRP A 134 -5.20 16.16 0.34
C TRP A 134 -3.80 16.53 0.82
N VAL A 135 -3.47 16.10 2.03
CA VAL A 135 -2.12 16.16 2.57
C VAL A 135 -1.54 14.74 2.51
N ALA A 136 -0.50 14.58 1.70
CA ALA A 136 0.12 13.29 1.43
C ALA A 136 0.53 12.57 2.73
N PRO A 137 0.00 11.36 3.02
CA PRO A 137 0.34 10.62 4.23
C PRO A 137 1.76 10.03 4.18
N SER A 138 2.36 9.95 2.99
CA SER A 138 3.70 9.44 2.73
C SER A 138 4.25 10.13 1.47
N PRO A 139 5.58 10.32 1.36
CA PRO A 139 6.19 10.84 0.14
C PRO A 139 5.84 10.05 -1.13
N ASN A 140 5.55 8.75 -0.99
CA ASN A 140 5.17 7.87 -2.10
C ASN A 140 3.66 7.68 -2.25
N LEU A 141 2.84 8.42 -1.48
CA LEU A 141 1.38 8.50 -1.67
C LEU A 141 0.99 9.97 -1.90
N PRO A 142 1.47 10.60 -2.99
CA PRO A 142 1.32 12.03 -3.21
C PRO A 142 -0.11 12.44 -3.57
N THR A 143 -0.91 11.52 -4.13
CA THR A 143 -2.27 11.81 -4.60
C THR A 143 -3.29 10.78 -4.09
N LEU A 144 -4.58 11.14 -4.18
CA LEU A 144 -5.68 10.22 -3.92
C LEU A 144 -5.64 9.00 -4.87
N THR A 145 -5.29 9.22 -6.14
CA THR A 145 -5.13 8.13 -7.13
C THR A 145 -4.04 7.15 -6.70
N SER A 146 -2.88 7.65 -6.27
CA SER A 146 -1.79 6.78 -5.79
C SER A 146 -2.24 5.98 -4.55
N ALA A 147 -3.05 6.57 -3.66
CA ALA A 147 -3.63 5.86 -2.51
C ALA A 147 -4.66 4.77 -2.91
N LEU A 148 -5.47 5.03 -3.93
CA LEU A 148 -6.42 4.05 -4.47
C LEU A 148 -5.67 2.88 -5.13
N VAL A 149 -4.76 3.17 -6.06
CA VAL A 149 -4.02 2.14 -6.81
C VAL A 149 -3.06 1.35 -5.91
N PHE A 150 -2.53 1.97 -4.86
CA PHE A 150 -1.69 1.30 -3.85
C PHE A 150 -2.35 0.04 -3.26
N THR A 151 -3.68 0.01 -3.15
CA THR A 151 -4.42 -1.17 -2.65
C THR A 151 -4.24 -2.40 -3.54
N CYS A 152 -3.93 -2.19 -4.82
CA CYS A 152 -3.59 -3.24 -5.78
C CYS A 152 -2.08 -3.40 -5.92
N THR A 153 -1.35 -2.32 -6.21
CA THR A 153 0.06 -2.40 -6.63
C THR A 153 1.05 -2.44 -5.46
N GLY A 154 0.61 -2.13 -4.24
CA GLY A 154 1.44 -2.24 -3.03
C GLY A 154 1.97 -3.66 -2.80
N VAL A 155 1.29 -4.69 -3.33
CA VAL A 155 1.76 -6.08 -3.27
C VAL A 155 3.11 -6.27 -3.97
N LEU A 156 3.40 -5.48 -5.01
CA LEU A 156 4.63 -5.59 -5.80
C LEU A 156 5.87 -5.28 -4.98
N GLU A 157 5.73 -4.63 -3.84
CA GLU A 157 6.82 -4.48 -2.87
C GLU A 157 7.42 -5.84 -2.50
N ALA A 158 6.64 -6.92 -2.47
CA ALA A 158 7.09 -8.29 -2.23
C ALA A 158 7.85 -8.94 -3.41
N THR A 159 7.93 -8.28 -4.55
CA THR A 159 8.58 -8.78 -5.77
C THR A 159 9.82 -7.97 -6.15
N ASN A 160 10.52 -8.38 -7.21
CA ASN A 160 11.54 -7.56 -7.87
C ASN A 160 10.98 -6.58 -8.91
N VAL A 161 9.66 -6.53 -9.19
CA VAL A 161 9.05 -5.52 -10.07
C VAL A 161 9.00 -4.17 -9.35
N SER A 162 9.44 -3.08 -10.00
CA SER A 162 9.30 -1.73 -9.47
C SER A 162 7.83 -1.35 -9.39
N GLU A 163 7.41 -0.82 -8.25
CA GLU A 163 6.10 -0.19 -8.05
C GLU A 163 6.14 1.33 -8.32
N GLY A 164 7.09 1.81 -9.14
CA GLY A 164 7.14 3.20 -9.58
C GLY A 164 7.71 4.18 -8.55
N ARG A 165 8.22 3.71 -7.41
CA ARG A 165 9.05 4.54 -6.51
C ARG A 165 10.27 5.05 -7.28
N GLY A 166 10.71 6.26 -6.96
CA GLY A 166 11.76 6.94 -7.73
C GLY A 166 11.24 7.68 -8.96
N THR A 167 9.94 7.69 -9.21
CA THR A 167 9.30 8.45 -10.30
C THR A 167 8.34 9.51 -9.75
N THR A 168 7.68 10.26 -10.64
CA THR A 168 6.61 11.20 -10.28
C THR A 168 5.24 10.52 -10.08
N ARG A 169 5.15 9.20 -10.27
CA ARG A 169 3.91 8.42 -10.22
C ARG A 169 4.09 7.09 -9.46
N PRO A 170 4.45 7.15 -8.17
CA PRO A 170 4.58 5.95 -7.34
C PRO A 170 3.25 5.19 -7.27
N PHE A 171 3.34 3.86 -7.28
CA PHE A 171 2.24 2.89 -7.30
C PHE A 171 1.33 2.90 -8.53
N GLU A 172 1.33 3.98 -9.31
CA GLU A 172 0.63 4.05 -10.59
C GLU A 172 1.47 3.46 -11.73
N LEU A 173 2.79 3.61 -11.69
CA LEU A 173 3.72 2.97 -12.62
C LEU A 173 4.24 1.66 -12.01
N LEU A 174 4.36 0.63 -12.85
CA LEU A 174 5.01 -0.62 -12.47
C LEU A 174 5.80 -1.21 -13.64
N GLY A 175 6.95 -1.81 -13.34
CA GLY A 175 7.85 -2.28 -14.39
C GLY A 175 9.19 -2.82 -13.93
N ALA A 176 9.93 -3.41 -14.85
CA ALA A 176 11.30 -3.88 -14.66
C ALA A 176 12.04 -3.82 -16.01
N PRO A 177 13.39 -3.85 -16.03
CA PRO A 177 14.16 -3.84 -17.27
C PRO A 177 13.89 -5.04 -18.19
N TRP A 178 13.50 -6.18 -17.61
CA TRP A 178 13.19 -7.43 -18.30
C TRP A 178 11.72 -7.57 -18.71
N LEU A 179 10.84 -6.68 -18.26
CA LEU A 179 9.39 -6.82 -18.44
C LEU A 179 8.96 -6.32 -19.82
N ASP A 180 8.07 -7.05 -20.50
CA ASP A 180 7.38 -6.53 -21.69
C ASP A 180 6.05 -5.87 -21.29
N GLY A 181 6.05 -4.53 -21.30
CA GLY A 181 4.89 -3.73 -20.95
C GLY A 181 3.70 -3.88 -21.91
N PHE A 182 3.94 -4.17 -23.19
CA PHE A 182 2.87 -4.39 -24.15
C PHE A 182 2.23 -5.75 -23.93
N ALA A 183 3.04 -6.80 -23.83
CA ALA A 183 2.54 -8.15 -23.56
C ALA A 183 1.78 -8.22 -22.22
N LEU A 184 2.25 -7.53 -21.19
CA LEU A 184 1.56 -7.45 -19.90
C LEU A 184 0.22 -6.69 -20.00
N ALA A 185 0.19 -5.56 -20.71
CA ALA A 185 -1.04 -4.81 -20.91
C ALA A 185 -2.09 -5.63 -21.67
N ASP A 186 -1.71 -6.25 -22.79
CA ASP A 186 -2.60 -7.09 -23.61
C ASP A 186 -3.12 -8.29 -22.81
N ALA A 187 -2.25 -8.92 -22.02
CA ALA A 187 -2.62 -10.04 -21.17
C ALA A 187 -3.64 -9.66 -20.08
N LEU A 188 -3.60 -8.42 -19.57
CA LEU A 188 -4.52 -7.95 -18.53
C LEU A 188 -5.81 -7.36 -19.12
N ASP A 189 -5.75 -6.78 -20.31
CA ASP A 189 -6.93 -6.33 -21.06
C ASP A 189 -7.87 -7.52 -21.35
N GLY A 190 -7.30 -8.68 -21.70
CA GLY A 190 -8.04 -9.92 -21.92
C GLY A 190 -8.76 -10.48 -20.68
N GLU A 191 -8.45 -10.01 -19.48
CA GLU A 191 -9.07 -10.46 -18.21
C GLU A 191 -10.34 -9.63 -17.86
N GLY A 192 -10.64 -8.56 -18.62
CA GLY A 192 -11.89 -7.79 -18.45
C GLY A 192 -11.99 -7.06 -17.11
N LEU A 193 -10.88 -6.51 -16.62
CA LEU A 193 -10.79 -5.86 -15.30
C LEU A 193 -11.70 -4.61 -15.22
N PRO A 194 -12.59 -4.50 -14.24
CA PRO A 194 -13.55 -3.41 -14.18
C PRO A 194 -12.90 -2.09 -13.73
N GLY A 195 -13.33 -0.98 -14.35
CA GLY A 195 -12.98 0.38 -13.93
C GLY A 195 -11.52 0.80 -14.12
N VAL A 196 -10.71 0.02 -14.84
CA VAL A 196 -9.27 0.24 -14.97
C VAL A 196 -8.77 0.03 -16.41
N ALA A 197 -7.76 0.81 -16.82
CA ALA A 197 -7.01 0.61 -18.05
C ALA A 197 -5.51 0.51 -17.76
N LEU A 198 -4.85 -0.43 -18.42
CA LEU A 198 -3.46 -0.81 -18.18
C LEU A 198 -2.68 -0.36 -19.42
N ARG A 199 -1.93 0.76 -19.29
CA ARG A 199 -1.25 1.38 -20.44
C ARG A 199 0.24 1.06 -20.43
N PRO A 200 0.85 0.54 -21.50
CA PRO A 200 2.30 0.39 -21.58
C PRO A 200 3.05 1.70 -21.28
N ALA A 201 4.13 1.60 -20.52
CA ALA A 201 4.92 2.72 -20.07
C ALA A 201 6.41 2.37 -19.93
N TYR A 202 7.25 3.38 -20.10
CA TYR A 202 8.68 3.34 -19.82
C TYR A 202 9.00 4.40 -18.77
N PHE A 203 9.86 4.06 -17.82
CA PHE A 203 10.30 4.98 -16.79
C PHE A 203 11.65 4.55 -16.21
N GLU A 204 12.39 5.51 -15.66
CA GLU A 204 13.66 5.27 -15.00
C GLU A 204 13.56 5.74 -13.54
N PRO A 205 13.54 4.82 -12.56
CA PRO A 205 13.52 5.16 -11.14
C PRO A 205 14.79 5.91 -10.71
N THR A 206 14.62 7.01 -9.97
CA THR A 206 15.74 7.74 -9.36
C THR A 206 16.23 7.15 -8.04
N PHE A 207 15.44 6.27 -7.41
CA PHE A 207 15.80 5.49 -6.21
C PHE A 207 14.93 4.23 -6.14
N SER A 208 15.26 3.32 -5.21
CA SER A 208 14.56 2.04 -5.00
C SER A 208 14.91 1.00 -6.10
N LYS A 209 13.99 0.09 -6.41
CA LYS A 209 14.20 -0.99 -7.39
C LYS A 209 14.55 -0.41 -8.76
N TRP A 210 15.52 -1.03 -9.42
CA TRP A 210 15.97 -0.67 -10.78
C TRP A 210 16.40 0.80 -10.90
N GLN A 211 17.02 1.35 -9.85
CA GLN A 211 17.52 2.72 -9.86
C GLN A 211 18.50 2.94 -11.03
N GLY A 212 18.22 3.94 -11.87
CA GLY A 212 19.04 4.29 -13.03
C GLY A 212 18.91 3.32 -14.21
N GLU A 213 17.98 2.37 -14.16
CA GLU A 213 17.68 1.46 -15.27
C GLU A 213 16.32 1.77 -15.88
N VAL A 214 16.23 1.70 -17.21
CA VAL A 214 14.97 1.87 -17.92
C VAL A 214 14.09 0.65 -17.66
N CYS A 215 13.02 0.87 -16.92
CA CYS A 215 11.96 -0.12 -16.74
C CYS A 215 10.96 -0.01 -17.89
N CYS A 216 10.65 -1.12 -18.53
CA CYS A 216 9.45 -1.27 -19.33
C CYS A 216 8.35 -1.90 -18.45
N GLY A 217 7.10 -1.55 -18.70
CA GLY A 217 5.98 -2.05 -17.92
C GLY A 217 4.71 -1.30 -18.25
N ILE A 218 3.90 -1.01 -17.24
CA ILE A 218 2.58 -0.42 -17.43
C ILE A 218 2.31 0.71 -16.42
N GLN A 219 1.32 1.52 -16.76
CA GLN A 219 0.69 2.46 -15.88
C GLN A 219 -0.77 2.02 -15.64
N VAL A 220 -1.18 2.01 -14.38
CA VAL A 220 -2.58 1.78 -13.98
C VAL A 220 -3.35 3.09 -14.05
N HIS A 221 -4.38 3.15 -14.90
CA HIS A 221 -5.32 4.26 -14.98
C HIS A 221 -6.67 3.82 -14.45
N VAL A 222 -7.12 4.43 -13.35
CA VAL A 222 -8.48 4.22 -12.85
C VAL A 222 -9.44 5.07 -13.68
N LEU A 223 -10.28 4.43 -14.47
CA LEU A 223 -11.29 5.07 -15.32
C LEU A 223 -12.61 5.27 -14.59
N ASP A 224 -12.98 4.31 -13.73
CA ASP A 224 -14.15 4.37 -12.87
C ASP A 224 -13.78 3.80 -11.49
N ARG A 225 -13.71 4.68 -10.50
CA ARG A 225 -13.32 4.33 -9.12
C ARG A 225 -14.37 3.49 -8.39
N GLU A 226 -15.64 3.53 -8.82
CA GLU A 226 -16.71 2.73 -8.21
C GLU A 226 -16.70 1.30 -8.74
N ALA A 227 -16.37 1.13 -10.03
CA ALA A 227 -16.21 -0.18 -10.65
C ALA A 227 -14.86 -0.83 -10.35
N PHE A 228 -13.83 -0.05 -9.99
CA PHE A 228 -12.47 -0.55 -9.77
C PHE A 228 -12.39 -1.60 -8.67
N ASP A 229 -11.98 -2.81 -9.03
CA ASP A 229 -11.71 -3.92 -8.12
C ASP A 229 -10.18 -4.10 -7.94
N PRO A 230 -9.59 -3.56 -6.86
CA PRO A 230 -8.16 -3.64 -6.64
C PRO A 230 -7.67 -5.05 -6.32
N VAL A 231 -8.49 -5.91 -5.72
CA VAL A 231 -8.09 -7.28 -5.36
C VAL A 231 -8.00 -8.13 -6.62
N ARG A 232 -9.03 -8.06 -7.48
CA ARG A 232 -9.04 -8.69 -8.80
C ARG A 232 -7.87 -8.21 -9.64
N THR A 233 -7.70 -6.89 -9.78
CA THR A 233 -6.59 -6.31 -10.53
C THR A 233 -5.23 -6.81 -10.02
N CYS A 234 -5.04 -6.85 -8.69
CA CYS A 234 -3.81 -7.31 -8.04
C CYS A 234 -3.50 -8.78 -8.35
N LEU A 235 -4.48 -9.67 -8.21
CA LEU A 235 -4.27 -11.10 -8.41
C LEU A 235 -4.07 -11.44 -9.89
N HIS A 236 -4.80 -10.81 -10.81
CA HIS A 236 -4.55 -10.98 -12.25
C HIS A 236 -3.19 -10.42 -12.65
N LEU A 237 -2.76 -9.28 -12.08
CA LEU A 237 -1.41 -8.73 -12.31
C LEU A 237 -0.31 -9.72 -11.89
N LEU A 238 -0.40 -10.28 -10.67
CA LEU A 238 0.58 -11.26 -10.20
C LEU A 238 0.59 -12.53 -11.04
N ALA A 239 -0.58 -13.02 -11.44
CA ALA A 239 -0.70 -14.19 -12.30
C ALA A 239 -0.12 -13.94 -13.70
N ALA A 240 -0.40 -12.78 -14.30
CA ALA A 240 0.13 -12.39 -15.61
C ALA A 240 1.65 -12.24 -15.59
N LEU A 241 2.20 -11.58 -14.55
CA LEU A 241 3.66 -11.47 -14.36
C LEU A 241 4.31 -12.84 -14.27
N LYS A 242 3.76 -13.75 -13.46
CA LYS A 242 4.27 -15.12 -13.30
C LYS A 242 4.18 -15.91 -14.61
N ARG A 243 3.10 -15.75 -15.37
CA ARG A 243 2.85 -16.46 -16.63
C ARG A 243 3.78 -16.00 -17.76
N LEU A 244 4.03 -14.69 -17.86
CA LEU A 244 4.80 -14.09 -18.95
C LEU A 244 6.32 -14.08 -18.67
N HIS A 245 6.73 -14.00 -17.40
CA HIS A 245 8.12 -13.78 -17.00
C HIS A 245 8.52 -14.67 -15.80
N ALA A 246 8.25 -15.98 -15.91
CA ALA A 246 8.47 -16.92 -14.82
C ALA A 246 9.96 -17.03 -14.40
N ASP A 247 10.87 -16.84 -15.35
CA ASP A 247 12.32 -17.00 -15.14
C ASP A 247 12.94 -15.77 -14.47
N GLU A 248 12.39 -14.57 -14.72
CA GLU A 248 12.89 -13.29 -14.17
C GLU A 248 12.12 -12.81 -12.93
N LEU A 249 10.87 -13.21 -12.76
CA LEU A 249 10.04 -12.78 -11.64
C LEU A 249 10.51 -13.41 -10.33
N GLU A 250 10.99 -12.57 -9.42
CA GLU A 250 11.28 -12.98 -8.05
C GLU A 250 10.16 -12.54 -7.12
N ILE A 251 9.60 -13.49 -6.38
CA ILE A 251 8.62 -13.24 -5.33
C ILE A 251 9.25 -13.63 -4.00
N ARG A 252 9.25 -12.72 -3.02
CA ARG A 252 9.68 -13.01 -1.65
C ARG A 252 8.50 -13.61 -0.87
N PRO A 253 8.50 -14.92 -0.57
CA PRO A 253 7.29 -15.61 -0.08
C PRO A 253 6.72 -15.00 1.20
N SER A 254 7.57 -14.80 2.20
CA SER A 254 7.16 -14.22 3.49
C SER A 254 6.63 -12.79 3.38
N ALA A 255 7.15 -12.01 2.42
CA ALA A 255 6.68 -10.66 2.19
C ALA A 255 5.31 -10.67 1.51
N LEU A 256 5.09 -11.56 0.54
CA LEU A 256 3.80 -11.70 -0.14
C LEU A 256 2.72 -12.21 0.81
N ASP A 257 3.03 -13.26 1.56
CA ASP A 257 2.14 -13.86 2.55
C ASP A 257 1.73 -12.84 3.62
N ALA A 258 2.65 -11.96 4.02
CA ALA A 258 2.37 -10.88 4.96
C ALA A 258 1.40 -9.83 4.40
N ARG A 259 1.38 -9.59 3.08
CA ARG A 259 0.43 -8.66 2.46
C ARG A 259 -0.96 -9.24 2.34
N PHE A 260 -1.10 -10.53 2.07
CA PHE A 260 -2.43 -11.16 2.08
C PHE A 260 -2.87 -11.63 3.47
N GLY A 261 -1.98 -11.57 4.46
CA GLY A 261 -2.21 -12.08 5.82
C GLY A 261 -2.26 -13.62 5.90
N ALA A 262 -1.91 -14.31 4.83
CA ALA A 262 -1.89 -15.77 4.71
C ALA A 262 -1.10 -16.23 3.47
N SER A 263 -0.67 -17.49 3.46
CA SER A 263 0.09 -18.10 2.36
C SER A 263 -0.74 -18.61 1.19
N TRP A 264 -2.06 -18.82 1.39
CA TRP A 264 -2.90 -19.51 0.42
C TRP A 264 -3.00 -18.79 -0.94
N VAL A 265 -2.81 -17.46 -0.99
CA VAL A 265 -2.79 -16.71 -2.25
C VAL A 265 -1.55 -17.09 -3.07
N ARG A 266 -0.37 -17.04 -2.45
CA ARG A 266 0.89 -17.42 -3.08
C ARG A 266 0.86 -18.89 -3.50
N GLU A 267 0.44 -19.78 -2.59
CA GLU A 267 0.32 -21.22 -2.87
C GLU A 267 -0.65 -21.49 -4.02
N GLY A 268 -1.78 -20.79 -4.08
CA GLY A 268 -2.73 -20.88 -5.19
C GLY A 268 -2.14 -20.42 -6.53
N LEU A 269 -1.44 -19.28 -6.54
CA LEU A 269 -0.73 -18.79 -7.73
C LEU A 269 0.38 -19.74 -8.17
N GLU A 270 1.10 -20.37 -7.24
CA GLU A 270 2.13 -21.38 -7.52
C GLU A 270 1.54 -22.67 -8.08
N ALA A 271 0.36 -23.09 -7.60
CA ALA A 271 -0.35 -24.26 -8.08
C ALA A 271 -1.11 -24.04 -9.41
N GLY A 272 -1.16 -22.80 -9.91
CA GLY A 272 -1.92 -22.46 -11.12
C GLY A 272 -3.44 -22.48 -10.91
N ALA A 273 -3.91 -22.18 -9.70
CA ALA A 273 -5.34 -22.05 -9.43
C ALA A 273 -5.97 -20.93 -10.29
N PRO A 274 -7.24 -21.06 -10.71
CA PRO A 274 -7.95 -19.98 -11.39
C PRO A 274 -7.95 -18.71 -10.53
N VAL A 275 -7.58 -17.58 -11.13
CA VAL A 275 -7.46 -16.30 -10.40
C VAL A 275 -8.80 -15.90 -9.78
N ASP A 276 -9.92 -16.15 -10.47
CA ASP A 276 -11.27 -15.88 -9.97
C ASP A 276 -11.59 -16.62 -8.66
N GLU A 277 -11.12 -17.86 -8.49
CA GLU A 277 -11.33 -18.60 -7.23
C GLU A 277 -10.57 -17.94 -6.07
N LEU A 278 -9.39 -17.37 -6.34
CA LEU A 278 -8.61 -16.64 -5.34
C LEU A 278 -9.29 -15.30 -5.00
N VAL A 279 -9.84 -14.61 -5.99
CA VAL A 279 -10.61 -13.37 -5.83
C VAL A 279 -11.86 -13.62 -4.98
N ASP A 280 -12.63 -14.65 -5.32
CA ASP A 280 -13.85 -15.01 -4.60
C ASP A 280 -13.58 -15.33 -3.13
N ARG A 281 -12.49 -16.04 -2.86
CA ARG A 281 -12.06 -16.32 -1.48
C ARG A 281 -11.66 -15.04 -0.72
N CYS A 282 -10.99 -14.10 -1.37
CA CYS A 282 -10.70 -12.78 -0.78
C CYS A 282 -12.00 -12.03 -0.45
N HIS A 283 -12.98 -12.04 -1.35
CA HIS A 283 -14.28 -11.40 -1.16
C HIS A 283 -15.08 -12.06 -0.03
N GLU A 284 -15.07 -13.39 0.07
CA GLU A 284 -15.70 -14.11 1.17
C GLU A 284 -15.11 -13.70 2.53
N GLN A 285 -13.77 -13.64 2.64
CA GLN A 285 -13.11 -13.18 3.86
C GLN A 285 -13.48 -11.72 4.20
N SER A 286 -13.59 -10.87 3.18
CA SER A 286 -13.99 -9.48 3.34
C SER A 286 -15.43 -9.34 3.84
N ASN A 287 -16.35 -10.15 3.32
CA ASN A 287 -17.75 -10.16 3.70
C ASN A 287 -17.94 -10.64 5.15
N ARG A 288 -17.26 -11.73 5.54
CA ARG A 288 -17.26 -12.20 6.94
C ARG A 288 -16.73 -11.13 7.90
N PHE A 289 -15.71 -10.38 7.48
CA PHE A 289 -15.18 -9.30 8.29
C PHE A 289 -16.16 -8.12 8.38
N THR A 290 -16.93 -7.85 7.32
CA THR A 290 -18.01 -6.84 7.36
C THR A 290 -19.05 -7.16 8.42
N GLU A 291 -19.46 -8.42 8.55
CA GLU A 291 -20.37 -8.85 9.60
C GLU A 291 -19.74 -8.69 10.99
N THR A 292 -18.48 -9.11 11.12
CA THR A 292 -17.73 -9.04 12.40
C THR A 292 -17.58 -7.62 12.90
N ARG A 293 -17.32 -6.66 12.00
CA ARG A 293 -17.03 -5.27 12.38
C ARG A 293 -18.28 -4.42 12.61
N ALA A 294 -19.45 -4.88 12.16
CA ALA A 294 -20.71 -4.12 12.18
C ALA A 294 -21.07 -3.53 13.56
N PRO A 295 -20.90 -4.24 14.69
CA PRO A 295 -21.21 -3.70 16.02
C PRO A 295 -20.31 -2.52 16.46
N PHE A 296 -19.19 -2.31 15.77
CA PHE A 296 -18.16 -1.33 16.14
C PHE A 296 -18.11 -0.12 15.21
N LEU A 297 -19.01 -0.05 14.22
CA LEU A 297 -19.11 1.07 13.30
C LEU A 297 -19.71 2.29 14.01
N LEU A 298 -19.15 3.46 13.70
CA LEU A 298 -19.60 4.74 14.25
C LEU A 298 -20.41 5.56 13.25
N TYR A 299 -20.32 5.21 11.96
CA TYR A 299 -20.95 5.89 10.83
C TYR A 299 -21.39 4.89 9.75
#